data_AF-A0A7J8XN52-F1
#
_entry.id   AF-A0A7J8XN52-F1
#
_cell.length_a   1.000
_cell.length_b   1.000
_cell.length_c   1.000
_cell.angle_alpha   90.00
_cell.angle_beta   90.00
_cell.angle_gamma   90.00
#
_symmetry.space_group_name_H-M   'P 1'
#
loop_
_entity.id
_entity.type
_entity.pdbx_description
1 polymer ?
#
loop_
_entity_poly.entity_id
_entity_poly.type
_entity_poly.pdbx_seq_one_letter_code
_entity_poly.pdbx_strand_id
1 'polypeptide(L)'
;MDRRQRIAIFTTASLPWMTGTAINPLFRAAYLAKGGDRKITLVIPWLSLKDQKLVYPDNAMFGSPWEQESYIGQWLERRIAFIPNFGICFYPGKFAVDKRSIIPVGDILEIIPNEEADIAILEEPEHLTWFHHGKRWKTKFRLVIRLSAATQDYPRSIICNLHGVNPKFLE
;
A
#
# COMPACT_ATOMS: atom_id res chain seq x y z
N MET A 1 21.39 -13.43 14.22
CA MET A 1 20.30 -12.50 14.61
C MET A 1 19.12 -12.81 13.73
N ASP A 2 18.00 -13.21 14.34
CA ASP A 2 16.81 -13.67 13.62
C ASP A 2 16.23 -12.52 12.79
N ARG A 3 16.46 -12.57 11.47
CA ARG A 3 16.17 -11.43 10.58
C ARG A 3 14.70 -11.50 10.19
N ARG A 4 13.84 -10.98 11.08
CA ARG A 4 12.41 -10.77 10.84
C ARG A 4 12.21 -10.17 9.44
N GLN A 5 11.45 -10.86 8.58
CA GLN A 5 11.22 -10.39 7.20
C GLN A 5 10.56 -9.02 7.22
N ARG A 6 11.01 -8.11 6.35
CA ARG A 6 10.49 -6.73 6.26
C ARG A 6 9.68 -6.60 4.98
N ILE A 7 8.39 -6.32 5.11
CA ILE A 7 7.46 -6.28 3.98
C ILE A 7 6.83 -4.89 3.92
N ALA A 8 7.07 -4.20 2.80
CA ALA A 8 6.42 -2.93 2.48
C ALA A 8 5.29 -3.18 1.46
N ILE A 9 4.06 -2.79 1.80
CA ILE A 9 2.90 -2.92 0.93
C ILE A 9 2.57 -1.54 0.38
N PHE A 10 2.77 -1.32 -0.91
CA PHE A 10 2.48 -0.06 -1.57
C PHE A 10 1.10 -0.12 -2.22
N THR A 11 0.31 0.94 -2.04
CA THR A 11 -0.99 1.11 -2.68
C THR A 11 -1.18 2.55 -3.13
N THR A 12 -2.05 2.77 -4.13
CA THR A 12 -2.41 4.09 -4.67
C THR A 12 -3.63 4.71 -4.00
N ALA A 13 -4.29 4.02 -3.07
CA ALA A 13 -5.42 4.57 -2.33
C ALA A 13 -5.35 4.22 -0.85
N SER A 14 -6.01 5.04 -0.03
CA SER A 14 -6.16 4.83 1.40
C SER A 14 -7.53 5.31 1.86
N LEU A 15 -7.95 4.84 3.03
CA LEU A 15 -9.18 5.34 3.64
C LEU A 15 -9.03 6.85 3.92
N PRO A 16 -10.13 7.62 3.82
CA PRO A 16 -11.51 7.19 3.67
C PRO A 16 -11.98 7.00 2.22
N TRP A 17 -11.09 6.97 1.22
CA TRP A 17 -11.53 6.65 -0.14
C TRP A 17 -11.90 5.16 -0.25
N MET A 18 -13.19 4.86 -0.08
CA MET A 18 -13.74 3.50 0.06
C MET A 18 -13.67 2.67 -1.23
N THR A 19 -12.46 2.30 -1.65
CA THR A 19 -12.17 1.47 -2.82
C THR A 19 -11.53 0.15 -2.39
N GLY A 20 -11.57 -0.86 -3.27
CA GLY A 20 -10.82 -2.11 -3.06
C GLY A 20 -9.33 -1.85 -2.87
N THR A 21 -8.77 -0.90 -3.61
CA THR A 21 -7.38 -0.43 -3.52
C THR A 21 -7.03 0.19 -2.17
N ALA A 22 -7.97 0.82 -1.46
CA ALA A 22 -7.73 1.32 -0.12
C ALA A 22 -7.90 0.23 0.95
N ILE A 23 -8.91 -0.62 0.79
CA ILE A 23 -9.36 -1.56 1.83
C ILE A 23 -8.53 -2.85 1.82
N ASN A 24 -8.26 -3.43 0.65
CA ASN A 24 -7.56 -4.71 0.53
C ASN A 24 -6.12 -4.65 1.08
N PRO A 25 -5.32 -3.60 0.77
CA PRO A 25 -3.96 -3.52 1.30
C PRO A 25 -3.94 -3.30 2.82
N LEU A 26 -4.92 -2.57 3.36
CA LEU A 26 -5.08 -2.36 4.79
C LEU A 26 -5.31 -3.68 5.52
N PHE A 27 -6.28 -4.49 5.06
CA PHE A 27 -6.50 -5.82 5.63
C PHE A 27 -5.29 -6.73 5.40
N ARG A 28 -4.64 -6.66 4.23
CA ARG A 28 -3.44 -7.44 3.96
C ARG A 28 -2.32 -7.10 4.97
N ALA A 29 -2.10 -5.82 5.25
CA ALA A 29 -1.13 -5.38 6.24
C ALA A 29 -1.47 -5.95 7.63
N ALA A 30 -2.73 -5.82 8.05
CA ALA A 30 -3.20 -6.31 9.34
C ALA A 30 -3.01 -7.83 9.49
N TYR A 31 -3.42 -8.62 8.50
CA TYR A 31 -3.37 -10.07 8.57
C TYR A 31 -1.95 -10.63 8.39
N LEU A 32 -1.09 -10.00 7.58
CA LEU A 32 0.32 -10.39 7.49
C LEU A 32 1.09 -10.07 8.77
N ALA A 33 0.67 -9.05 9.53
CA ALA A 33 1.27 -8.67 10.80
C ALA A 33 0.87 -9.59 11.97
N LYS A 34 -0.25 -10.30 11.86
CA LYS A 34 -0.86 -11.09 12.95
C LYS A 34 0.09 -12.13 13.56
N GLY A 35 0.99 -12.70 12.76
CA GLY A 35 1.94 -13.73 13.21
C GLY A 35 3.12 -13.23 14.04
N GLY A 36 3.39 -11.91 14.06
CA GLY A 36 4.53 -11.36 14.80
C GLY A 36 5.92 -11.76 14.27
N ASP A 37 5.99 -12.49 13.17
CA ASP A 37 7.20 -13.01 12.50
C ASP A 37 7.71 -12.07 11.39
N ARG A 38 6.93 -11.05 11.03
CA ARG A 38 7.21 -10.10 9.94
C ARG A 38 7.01 -8.66 10.39
N LYS A 39 7.92 -7.77 10.01
CA LYS A 39 7.72 -6.32 10.17
C LYS A 39 6.98 -5.84 8.93
N ILE A 40 5.74 -5.40 9.11
CA ILE A 40 4.89 -4.95 8.02
C ILE A 40 4.79 -3.43 8.05
N THR A 41 4.95 -2.80 6.88
CA THR A 41 4.72 -1.37 6.67
C THR A 41 3.74 -1.21 5.51
N LEU A 42 2.62 -0.55 5.77
CA LEU A 42 1.67 -0.13 4.73
C LEU A 42 2.07 1.27 4.25
N VAL A 43 2.30 1.43 2.95
CA VAL A 43 2.78 2.65 2.31
C VAL A 43 1.65 3.24 1.45
N ILE A 44 1.10 4.37 1.90
CA ILE A 44 -0.14 4.97 1.36
C ILE A 44 0.06 6.40 0.89
N PRO A 45 -0.77 6.92 -0.03
CA PRO A 45 -0.68 8.32 -0.46
C PRO A 45 -1.12 9.28 0.64
N TRP A 46 -0.41 10.40 0.74
CA TRP A 46 -0.84 11.62 1.42
C TRP A 46 -1.27 12.65 0.37
N LEU A 47 -2.50 13.13 0.50
CA LEU A 47 -3.10 14.08 -0.44
C LEU A 47 -3.15 15.50 0.14
N SER A 48 -3.01 16.51 -0.73
CA SER A 48 -3.29 17.90 -0.36
C SER A 48 -4.76 18.07 0.05
N LEU A 49 -5.07 19.04 0.93
CA LEU A 49 -6.46 19.31 1.33
C LEU A 49 -7.40 19.55 0.14
N LYS A 50 -6.89 20.12 -0.95
CA LYS A 50 -7.65 20.31 -2.20
C LYS A 50 -8.06 18.96 -2.81
N ASP A 51 -7.14 18.01 -2.87
CA ASP A 51 -7.38 16.70 -3.45
C ASP A 51 -8.20 15.81 -2.50
N GLN A 52 -8.00 15.93 -1.19
CA GLN A 52 -8.83 15.24 -0.19
C GLN A 52 -10.31 15.59 -0.38
N LYS A 53 -10.65 16.88 -0.55
CA LYS A 53 -12.04 17.33 -0.82
C LYS A 53 -12.67 16.73 -2.08
N LEU A 54 -11.86 16.31 -3.07
CA LEU A 54 -12.35 15.73 -4.32
C LEU A 54 -12.61 14.23 -4.20
N VAL A 55 -11.93 13.56 -3.28
CA VAL A 55 -11.82 12.10 -3.25
C VAL A 55 -12.49 11.50 -2.02
N TYR A 56 -12.37 12.15 -0.87
CA TYR A 56 -12.85 11.64 0.39
C TYR A 56 -14.36 11.92 0.57
N PRO A 57 -15.13 10.91 1.01
CA PRO A 57 -16.57 11.07 1.22
C PRO A 57 -16.86 11.98 2.43
N ASP A 58 -18.11 12.43 2.54
CA ASP A 58 -18.66 13.08 3.73
C ASP A 58 -17.86 14.31 4.22
N ASN A 59 -17.16 15.00 3.31
CA ASN A 59 -16.25 16.12 3.61
C ASN A 59 -15.11 15.77 4.58
N ALA A 60 -14.75 14.49 4.69
CA ALA A 60 -13.62 14.07 5.49
C ALA A 60 -12.32 14.72 4.98
N MET A 61 -11.57 15.32 5.91
CA MET A 61 -10.29 15.95 5.66
C MET A 61 -9.39 15.74 6.87
N PHE A 62 -8.09 15.62 6.61
CA PHE A 62 -7.05 15.47 7.61
C PHE A 62 -6.02 16.58 7.41
N GLY A 63 -5.74 17.32 8.47
CA GLY A 63 -4.70 18.34 8.49
C GLY A 63 -3.30 17.73 8.57
N SER A 64 -3.19 16.49 9.03
CA SER A 64 -1.93 15.77 9.19
C SER A 64 -2.03 14.28 8.86
N PRO A 65 -0.93 13.62 8.45
CA PRO A 65 -0.90 12.18 8.24
C PRO A 65 -1.29 11.38 9.49
N TRP A 66 -0.94 11.88 10.68
CA TRP A 66 -1.28 11.24 11.95
C TRP A 66 -2.80 11.19 12.20
N GLU A 67 -3.55 12.24 11.86
CA GLU A 67 -5.02 12.23 11.96
C GLU A 67 -5.62 11.17 11.03
N GLN A 68 -5.09 11.04 9.80
CA GLN A 68 -5.55 10.02 8.86
C GLN A 68 -5.19 8.61 9.32
N GLU A 69 -3.99 8.42 9.87
CA GLU A 69 -3.55 7.15 10.47
C GLU A 69 -4.46 6.75 11.65
N SER A 70 -4.79 7.68 12.54
CA SER A 70 -5.72 7.45 13.65
C SER A 70 -7.11 7.05 13.16
N TYR A 71 -7.62 7.72 12.12
CA TYR A 71 -8.88 7.35 11.49
C TYR A 71 -8.83 5.93 10.90
N ILE A 72 -7.77 5.59 10.17
CA ILE A 72 -7.56 4.25 9.59
C ILE A 72 -7.53 3.19 10.69
N GLY A 73 -6.79 3.44 11.77
CA GLY A 73 -6.68 2.55 12.94
C GLY A 73 -8.05 2.27 13.55
N GLN A 74 -8.79 3.32 13.92
CA GLN A 74 -10.13 3.19 14.49
C GLN A 74 -11.12 2.51 13.55
N TRP A 75 -11.02 2.75 12.23
CA TRP A 75 -11.86 2.10 11.24
C TRP A 75 -11.55 0.59 11.16
N LEU A 76 -10.27 0.22 11.21
CA LEU A 76 -9.81 -1.17 11.15
C LEU A 76 -10.16 -1.93 12.42
N GLU A 77 -9.91 -1.37 13.60
CA GLU A 77 -10.17 -1.99 14.91
C GLU A 77 -11.62 -2.45 15.08
N ARG A 78 -12.58 -1.72 14.50
CA ARG A 78 -14.01 -2.09 14.51
C ARG A 78 -14.34 -3.30 13.64
N ARG A 79 -13.39 -3.82 12.85
CA ARG A 79 -13.61 -4.84 11.81
C ARG A 79 -12.71 -6.06 11.94
N ILE A 80 -11.75 -6.06 12.87
CA ILE A 80 -10.87 -7.20 13.13
C ILE A 80 -10.95 -7.63 14.59
N ALA A 81 -10.82 -8.93 14.84
CA ALA A 81 -10.89 -9.53 16.18
C ALA A 81 -9.51 -9.66 16.85
N PHE A 82 -8.51 -8.89 16.42
CA PHE A 82 -7.15 -8.92 16.94
C PHE A 82 -6.51 -7.54 16.86
N ILE A 83 -5.45 -7.31 17.65
CA ILE A 83 -4.71 -6.05 17.63
C ILE A 83 -3.77 -6.04 16.41
N PRO A 84 -3.94 -5.12 15.46
CA PRO A 84 -3.04 -5.01 14.31
C PRO A 84 -1.66 -4.49 14.76
N ASN A 85 -0.57 -5.06 14.23
CA ASN A 85 0.80 -4.65 14.57
C ASN A 85 1.64 -4.39 13.30
N PHE A 86 1.31 -3.31 12.59
CA PHE A 86 2.04 -2.85 11.40
C PHE A 86 2.20 -1.33 11.46
N GLY A 87 3.21 -0.80 10.76
CA GLY A 87 3.39 0.65 10.62
C GLY A 87 2.69 1.20 9.38
N ILE A 88 2.28 2.47 9.42
CA ILE A 88 1.81 3.20 8.24
C ILE A 88 2.86 4.26 7.88
N CYS A 89 3.21 4.34 6.60
CA CYS A 89 4.03 5.42 6.07
C CYS A 89 3.33 6.09 4.91
N PHE A 90 3.50 7.40 4.80
CA PHE A 90 2.84 8.21 3.79
C PHE A 90 3.84 8.65 2.72
N TYR A 91 3.46 8.55 1.45
CA TYR A 91 4.19 9.14 0.34
C TYR A 91 3.38 10.31 -0.27
N PRO A 92 4.02 11.31 -0.89
CA PRO A 92 3.30 12.39 -1.56
C PRO A 92 2.46 11.87 -2.75
N GLY A 93 1.14 12.07 -2.70
CA GLY A 93 0.21 11.68 -3.76
C GLY A 93 -0.56 12.88 -4.32
N LYS A 94 -1.04 12.75 -5.55
CA LYS A 94 -1.89 13.75 -6.21
C LYS A 94 -3.09 13.08 -6.87
N PHE A 95 -4.27 13.70 -6.75
CA PHE A 95 -5.43 13.25 -7.51
C PHE A 95 -5.40 13.83 -8.93
N ALA A 96 -5.28 12.96 -9.93
CA ALA A 96 -5.35 13.31 -11.33
C ALA A 96 -6.80 13.23 -11.81
N VAL A 97 -7.46 14.40 -11.92
CA VAL A 97 -8.89 14.52 -12.26
C VAL A 97 -9.23 13.87 -13.60
N ASP A 98 -8.36 14.04 -14.61
CA ASP A 98 -8.50 13.46 -15.95
C ASP A 98 -8.46 11.93 -15.93
N LYS A 99 -7.72 11.34 -14.99
CA LYS A 99 -7.58 9.88 -14.83
C LYS A 99 -8.49 9.30 -13.75
N ARG A 100 -9.18 10.18 -13.00
CA ARG A 100 -9.94 9.83 -11.78
C ARG A 100 -9.15 8.90 -10.85
N SER A 101 -7.84 9.14 -10.74
CA SER A 101 -6.90 8.24 -10.06
C SER A 101 -5.94 9.05 -9.20
N ILE A 102 -5.52 8.49 -8.06
CA ILE A 102 -4.38 9.02 -7.30
C ILE A 102 -3.10 8.49 -7.94
N ILE A 103 -2.12 9.38 -8.09
CA ILE A 103 -0.81 9.06 -8.67
C ILE A 103 0.29 9.42 -7.66
N PRO A 104 1.32 8.57 -7.52
CA PRO A 104 2.57 8.91 -6.83
C PRO A 104 3.23 10.20 -7.33
N VAL A 105 3.80 10.98 -6.41
CA VAL A 105 4.60 12.17 -6.72
C VAL A 105 6.01 12.00 -6.15
N GLY A 106 7.02 11.97 -7.04
CA GLY A 106 8.43 11.78 -6.67
C GLY A 106 8.86 10.32 -6.57
N ASP A 107 10.03 10.07 -5.97
CA ASP A 107 10.51 8.70 -5.70
C ASP A 107 9.90 8.17 -4.39
N ILE A 108 8.72 7.54 -4.50
CA ILE A 108 8.02 6.99 -3.34
C ILE A 108 8.77 5.83 -2.67
N LEU A 109 9.83 5.30 -3.29
CA LEU A 109 10.61 4.25 -2.67
C LEU A 109 11.46 4.81 -1.52
N GLU A 110 11.77 6.11 -1.51
CA GLU A 110 12.53 6.75 -0.43
C GLU A 110 11.84 6.69 0.92
N ILE A 111 10.51 6.48 0.95
CA ILE A 111 9.73 6.28 2.17
C ILE A 111 10.23 5.07 2.97
N ILE A 112 10.75 4.05 2.31
CA ILE A 112 11.32 2.89 2.97
C ILE A 112 12.85 3.03 3.03
N PRO A 113 13.46 3.07 4.22
CA PRO A 113 14.91 3.06 4.38
C PRO A 113 15.57 1.82 3.71
N ASN A 114 16.80 1.93 3.21
CA ASN A 114 17.40 0.89 2.34
C ASN A 114 17.68 -0.43 3.08
N GLU A 115 17.95 -0.32 4.36
CA GLU A 115 18.18 -1.37 5.35
C GLU A 115 16.87 -2.11 5.64
N GLU A 116 15.73 -1.41 5.52
CA GLU A 116 14.38 -1.98 5.64
C GLU A 116 13.82 -2.54 4.33
N ALA A 117 14.41 -2.21 3.18
CA ALA A 117 13.92 -2.58 1.85
C ALA A 117 14.21 -4.06 1.47
N ASP A 118 13.47 -4.99 2.07
CA ASP A 118 13.59 -6.43 1.78
C ASP A 118 12.55 -6.91 0.75
N ILE A 119 11.26 -6.86 1.07
CA ILE A 119 10.17 -7.30 0.20
C ILE A 119 9.20 -6.14 -0.06
N ALA A 120 8.86 -5.88 -1.32
CA ALA A 120 7.79 -4.98 -1.71
C ALA A 120 6.60 -5.77 -2.29
N ILE A 121 5.38 -5.46 -1.84
CA ILE A 121 4.13 -5.91 -2.44
C ILE A 121 3.48 -4.69 -3.10
N LEU A 122 3.15 -4.80 -4.39
CA LEU A 122 2.54 -3.72 -5.16
C LEU A 122 1.07 -4.03 -5.41
N GLU A 123 0.20 -3.22 -4.80
CA GLU A 123 -1.24 -3.18 -5.05
C GLU A 123 -1.50 -2.19 -6.18
N GLU A 124 -2.19 -2.64 -7.23
CA GLU A 124 -2.32 -1.91 -8.51
C GLU A 124 -0.97 -1.41 -9.07
N PRO A 125 -0.02 -2.34 -9.35
CA PRO A 125 1.32 -2.00 -9.82
C PRO A 125 1.33 -1.05 -11.03
N GLU A 126 0.32 -1.12 -11.90
CA GLU A 126 0.12 -0.22 -13.03
C GLU A 126 0.10 1.26 -12.62
N HIS A 127 -0.70 1.62 -11.63
CA HIS A 127 -0.84 3.00 -11.18
C HIS A 127 0.39 3.45 -10.38
N LEU A 128 1.02 2.52 -9.64
CA LEU A 128 2.29 2.76 -8.94
C LEU A 128 3.47 3.00 -9.89
N THR A 129 3.39 2.53 -11.14
CA THR A 129 4.53 2.53 -12.07
C THR A 129 4.36 3.43 -13.29
N TRP A 130 3.15 3.88 -13.65
CA TRP A 130 2.90 4.72 -14.83
C TRP A 130 3.77 5.96 -14.92
N PHE A 131 4.01 6.63 -13.78
CA PHE A 131 4.79 7.87 -13.71
C PHE A 131 5.92 7.75 -12.68
N HIS A 132 6.51 6.57 -12.57
CA HIS A 132 7.59 6.34 -11.61
C HIS A 132 8.90 6.97 -12.10
N HIS A 133 9.31 8.05 -11.45
CA HIS A 133 10.53 8.80 -11.77
C HIS A 133 11.72 8.44 -10.86
N GLY A 134 11.57 7.44 -10.00
CA GLY A 134 12.55 7.04 -8.99
C GLY A 134 13.42 5.83 -9.34
N LYS A 135 14.11 5.28 -8.34
CA LYS A 135 14.88 4.03 -8.46
C LYS A 135 14.01 2.89 -8.97
N ARG A 136 14.56 1.94 -9.73
CA ARG A 136 13.81 0.73 -10.09
C ARG A 136 13.47 -0.05 -8.81
N TRP A 137 12.23 -0.50 -8.67
CA TRP A 137 11.76 -1.30 -7.52
C TRP A 137 12.69 -2.46 -7.18
N LYS A 138 13.16 -3.18 -8.20
CA LYS A 138 14.10 -4.32 -8.08
C LYS A 138 15.55 -3.95 -7.74
N THR A 139 15.91 -2.67 -7.86
CA THR A 139 17.20 -2.16 -7.38
C THR A 139 17.12 -1.84 -5.90
N LYS A 140 15.95 -1.41 -5.40
CA LYS A 140 15.71 -1.09 -3.99
C LYS A 140 15.39 -2.32 -3.15
N PHE A 141 14.46 -3.16 -3.61
CA PHE A 141 13.96 -4.32 -2.88
C PHE A 141 14.52 -5.63 -3.43
N ARG A 142 14.87 -6.54 -2.53
CA ARG A 142 15.35 -7.90 -2.88
C ARG A 142 14.26 -8.68 -3.63
N LEU A 143 13.01 -8.61 -3.17
CA LEU A 143 11.86 -9.26 -3.79
C LEU A 143 10.74 -8.24 -4.04
N VAL A 144 10.14 -8.30 -5.23
CA VAL A 144 8.98 -7.48 -5.62
C VAL A 144 7.87 -8.42 -6.07
N ILE A 145 6.74 -8.35 -5.39
CA ILE A 145 5.53 -9.14 -5.64
C ILE A 145 4.47 -8.20 -6.22
N ARG A 146 3.84 -8.62 -7.31
CA ARG A 146 2.76 -7.85 -7.96
C ARG A 146 1.46 -8.62 -7.84
N LEU A 147 0.39 -7.94 -7.45
CA LEU A 147 -0.92 -8.58 -7.32
C LEU A 147 -1.77 -8.53 -8.60
N SER A 148 -1.28 -7.82 -9.62
CA SER A 148 -1.81 -7.80 -10.99
C SER A 148 -0.66 -7.80 -12.00
N ALA A 149 -0.92 -8.38 -13.17
CA ALA A 149 -0.03 -8.34 -14.33
C ALA A 149 -0.73 -7.86 -15.60
N ALA A 150 -1.94 -7.29 -15.47
CA ALA A 150 -2.84 -7.08 -16.59
C ALA A 150 -2.30 -6.13 -17.67
N THR A 151 -1.30 -5.29 -17.37
CA THR A 151 -0.91 -4.18 -18.26
C THR A 151 0.60 -4.01 -18.51
N GLN A 152 1.49 -4.69 -17.79
CA GLN A 152 2.96 -4.54 -17.97
C GLN A 152 3.73 -5.83 -17.67
N ASP A 153 4.66 -6.19 -18.56
CA ASP A 153 5.64 -7.26 -18.34
C ASP A 153 6.81 -6.74 -17.49
N TYR A 154 7.15 -7.45 -16.40
CA TYR A 154 8.19 -7.04 -15.46
C TYR A 154 9.12 -8.22 -15.16
N PRO A 155 10.35 -8.25 -15.75
CA PRO A 155 11.25 -9.38 -15.62
C PRO A 155 11.62 -9.69 -14.16
N ARG A 156 11.60 -10.97 -13.79
CA ARG A 156 11.95 -11.48 -12.45
C ARG A 156 11.00 -11.00 -11.33
N SER A 157 9.70 -10.96 -11.62
CA SER A 157 8.61 -10.72 -10.66
C SER A 157 7.70 -11.93 -10.50
N ILE A 158 6.96 -12.03 -9.38
CA ILE A 158 5.94 -13.05 -9.14
C ILE A 158 4.57 -12.37 -9.20
N ILE A 159 3.62 -12.98 -9.92
CA ILE A 159 2.24 -12.52 -10.06
C ILE A 159 1.36 -13.38 -9.17
N CYS A 160 0.60 -12.76 -8.27
CA CYS A 160 -0.32 -13.46 -7.38
C CYS A 160 -1.70 -12.79 -7.41
N ASN A 161 -2.65 -13.38 -8.13
CA ASN A 161 -4.02 -12.86 -8.22
C ASN A 161 -4.78 -13.17 -6.92
N LEU A 162 -4.77 -12.24 -5.96
CA LEU A 162 -5.42 -12.43 -4.65
C LEU A 162 -6.64 -11.51 -4.49
N HIS A 163 -7.72 -11.84 -5.20
CA HIS A 163 -9.06 -11.31 -4.93
C HIS A 163 -10.08 -12.40 -4.53
N GLY A 164 -9.60 -13.59 -4.13
CA GLY A 164 -10.44 -14.75 -3.75
C GLY A 164 -10.93 -15.51 -4.98
N VAL A 165 -10.78 -16.82 -5.14
CA VAL A 165 -10.29 -17.93 -4.32
C VAL A 165 -9.61 -18.89 -5.30
N ASN A 166 -8.60 -19.67 -4.88
CA ASN A 166 -8.55 -21.04 -5.41
C ASN A 166 -8.15 -22.04 -4.30
N PRO A 167 -9.08 -22.90 -3.85
CA PRO A 167 -8.77 -23.98 -2.91
C PRO A 167 -7.83 -25.04 -3.50
N LYS A 168 -7.52 -25.02 -4.80
CA LYS A 168 -6.41 -25.80 -5.38
C LYS A 168 -5.01 -25.32 -4.94
N PHE A 169 -4.94 -24.26 -4.15
CA PHE A 169 -3.75 -23.89 -3.36
C PHE A 169 -3.90 -24.22 -1.86
N LEU A 170 -4.96 -24.95 -1.48
CA LEU A 170 -5.23 -25.45 -0.12
C LEU A 170 -5.10 -26.99 -0.01
N GLU A 171 -4.55 -27.63 -1.04
CA GLU A 171 -3.93 -28.97 -0.99
C GLU A 171 -2.43 -28.82 -1.25
#